data_AF-A0A0A1H7I3-F1
#
_entry.id   AF-A0A0A1H7I3-F1
#
_cell.length_a   1.000
_cell.length_b   1.000
_cell.length_c   1.000
_cell.angle_alpha   90.00
_cell.angle_beta   90.00
_cell.angle_gamma   90.00
#
_symmetry.space_group_name_H-M   'P 1'
#
loop_
_entity.id
_entity.type
_entity.pdbx_description
1 polymer ?
#
loop_
_entity_poly.entity_id
_entity_poly.type
_entity_poly.pdbx_seq_one_letter_code
_entity_poly.pdbx_strand_id
1 'polypeptide(L)'
;MRTTLTLDQDVAAALERLRKRGDAKYRDLVNDALRRGLQQMLSAREPAPPVYCTPVSDAGRCLVGNLDDTAEVLARAEGEDFNS
;
A
#
# COMPACT_ATOMS: atom_id res chain seq x y z
N MET A 1 -23.26 -16.63 25.60
CA MET A 1 -22.86 -16.18 26.95
C MET A 1 -23.32 -14.74 27.16
N ARG A 2 -23.66 -14.34 28.39
CA ARG A 2 -23.96 -12.94 28.72
C ARG A 2 -22.77 -12.36 29.48
N THR A 3 -22.29 -11.24 28.99
CA THR A 3 -21.06 -10.60 29.48
C THR A 3 -21.24 -9.10 29.45
N THR A 4 -20.58 -8.41 30.38
CA THR A 4 -20.49 -6.94 30.38
C THR A 4 -19.11 -6.56 29.88
N LEU A 5 -19.04 -5.64 28.92
CA LEU A 5 -17.81 -5.15 28.32
C LEU A 5 -17.82 -3.61 28.38
N THR A 6 -16.72 -3.04 28.86
CA THR A 6 -16.48 -1.59 28.76
C THR A 6 -15.88 -1.28 27.40
N LEU A 7 -16.39 -0.26 26.72
CA LEU A 7 -15.92 0.17 25.40
C LEU A 7 -15.45 1.62 25.47
N ASP A 8 -14.38 1.92 24.74
CA ASP A 8 -13.94 3.31 24.55
C ASP A 8 -14.98 4.12 23.76
N GLN A 9 -14.95 5.43 23.94
CA GLN A 9 -15.96 6.34 23.42
C GLN A 9 -16.04 6.32 21.87
N ASP A 10 -14.89 6.21 21.22
CA ASP A 10 -14.77 6.12 19.76
C ASP A 10 -15.34 4.80 19.21
N VAL A 11 -15.08 3.68 19.88
CA VAL A 11 -15.63 2.36 19.53
C VAL A 11 -17.16 2.37 19.68
N ALA A 12 -17.67 2.88 20.81
CA ALA A 12 -19.11 3.01 21.03
C ALA A 12 -19.78 3.89 19.96
N ALA A 13 -19.16 5.01 19.61
CA ALA A 13 -19.65 5.91 18.56
C ALA A 13 -19.65 5.24 17.17
N ALA A 14 -18.62 4.43 16.84
CA ALA A 14 -18.55 3.69 15.59
C ALA A 14 -19.67 2.63 15.48
N LEU A 15 -19.90 1.85 16.55
CA LEU A 15 -20.97 0.87 16.62
C LEU A 15 -22.35 1.53 16.46
N GLU A 16 -22.58 2.68 17.09
CA GLU A 16 -23.84 3.41 16.98
C GLU A 16 -24.07 3.97 15.55
N ARG A 17 -23.01 4.46 14.89
CA ARG A 17 -23.09 4.88 13.47
C ARG A 17 -23.38 3.71 12.52
N LEU A 18 -22.86 2.52 12.80
CA LEU A 18 -23.17 1.32 12.03
C LEU A 18 -24.60 0.87 12.28
N ARG A 19 -25.05 0.91 13.54
CA ARG A 19 -26.44 0.61 13.92
C ARG A 19 -27.45 1.57 13.28
N LYS A 20 -27.12 2.85 13.11
CA LYS A 20 -28.00 3.80 12.41
C LYS A 20 -28.12 3.56 10.90
N ARG A 21 -27.15 2.86 10.31
CA ARG A 21 -27.09 2.59 8.87
C ARG A 21 -27.75 1.26 8.46
N GLY A 22 -28.15 0.42 9.41
CA GLY A 22 -28.84 -0.84 9.12
C GLY A 22 -29.80 -1.25 10.23
N ASP A 23 -30.62 -2.26 9.99
CA ASP A 23 -31.64 -2.72 10.96
C ASP A 23 -31.12 -3.79 11.96
N ALA A 24 -29.81 -3.85 12.20
CA ALA A 24 -29.23 -4.86 13.06
C ALA A 24 -29.39 -4.52 14.56
N LYS A 25 -29.70 -5.54 15.38
CA LYS A 25 -29.70 -5.42 16.85
C LYS A 25 -28.27 -5.15 17.34
N TYR A 26 -28.13 -4.29 18.35
CA TYR A 26 -26.82 -3.90 18.91
C TYR A 26 -25.94 -5.11 19.29
N ARG A 27 -26.52 -6.12 19.93
CA ARG A 27 -25.81 -7.35 20.31
C ARG A 27 -25.24 -8.09 19.10
N ASP A 28 -26.02 -8.22 18.04
CA ASP A 28 -25.64 -9.00 16.87
C ASP A 28 -24.52 -8.25 16.10
N LEU A 29 -24.62 -6.92 16.03
CA LEU A 29 -23.59 -6.04 15.48
C LEU A 29 -22.27 -6.12 16.26
N VAL A 30 -22.31 -6.08 17.60
CA VAL A 30 -21.12 -6.23 18.45
C VAL A 30 -20.47 -7.59 18.24
N ASN A 31 -21.26 -8.66 18.24
CA ASN A 31 -20.73 -10.01 18.05
C ASN A 31 -20.10 -10.19 16.67
N ASP A 32 -20.72 -9.66 15.61
CA ASP A 32 -20.16 -9.75 14.26
C ASP A 32 -18.87 -8.95 14.11
N ALA A 33 -18.81 -7.75 14.69
CA ALA A 33 -17.59 -6.96 14.72
C ALA A 33 -16.46 -7.71 15.45
N LEU A 34 -16.74 -8.28 16.62
CA LEU A 34 -15.77 -9.06 17.40
C LEU A 34 -15.30 -10.30 16.65
N ARG A 35 -16.19 -11.05 15.99
CA ARG A 35 -15.82 -12.23 15.19
C ARG A 35 -14.85 -11.86 14.07
N ARG A 36 -15.16 -10.81 13.31
CA ARG A 36 -14.31 -10.34 12.21
C ARG A 36 -12.96 -9.85 12.72
N GLY A 37 -12.96 -9.05 13.79
CA GLY A 37 -11.74 -8.54 14.40
C GLY A 37 -10.85 -9.66 14.93
N LEU A 38 -11.41 -10.60 15.69
CA LEU A 38 -10.67 -11.75 16.21
C LEU A 38 -10.14 -12.65 15.07
N GLN A 39 -10.93 -12.88 14.02
CA GLN A 39 -10.47 -13.63 12.85
C GLN A 39 -9.28 -12.94 12.18
N GLN A 40 -9.31 -11.62 12.02
CA GLN A 40 -8.19 -10.85 11.45
C GLN A 40 -6.96 -10.87 12.37
N MET A 41 -7.15 -10.77 13.69
CA MET A 41 -6.06 -10.83 14.66
C MET A 41 -5.40 -12.22 14.74
N LEU A 42 -6.20 -13.28 14.57
CA LEU A 42 -5.72 -14.68 14.60
C LEU A 42 -5.15 -15.14 13.26
N SER A 43 -5.61 -14.56 12.15
CA SER A 43 -5.01 -14.79 10.84
C SER A 43 -3.63 -14.17 10.86
N ALA A 44 -2.59 -15.01 10.97
CA ALA A 44 -1.20 -14.58 10.95
C ALA A 44 -0.99 -13.56 9.83
N ARG A 45 -0.43 -12.40 10.21
CA ARG A 45 -0.03 -11.25 9.39
C ARG A 45 -0.05 -11.58 7.90
N GLU A 46 -0.98 -10.97 7.15
CA GLU A 46 -0.98 -11.05 5.69
C GLU A 46 0.46 -10.94 5.19
N PRO A 47 0.89 -11.85 4.28
CA PRO A 47 2.24 -11.80 3.76
C PRO A 47 2.50 -10.37 3.28
N ALA A 48 3.64 -9.82 3.70
CA ALA A 48 4.02 -8.47 3.30
C ALA A 48 3.86 -8.37 1.78
N PRO A 49 3.29 -7.26 1.25
CA PRO A 49 3.14 -7.10 -0.18
C PRO A 49 4.49 -7.38 -0.85
N PRO A 50 4.52 -8.10 -1.98
CA PRO A 50 5.76 -8.45 -2.64
C PRO A 50 6.55 -7.18 -2.90
N VAL A 51 7.83 -7.18 -2.51
CA VAL A 51 8.72 -6.06 -2.80
C VAL A 51 8.81 -5.94 -4.32
N TYR A 52 8.41 -4.80 -4.86
CA TYR A 52 8.56 -4.54 -6.28
C TYR A 52 10.04 -4.40 -6.61
N CYS A 53 10.57 -5.29 -7.45
CA CYS A 53 11.93 -5.21 -7.97
C CYS A 53 11.87 -4.73 -9.43
N THR A 54 12.53 -3.62 -9.74
CA THR A 54 12.68 -3.16 -11.12
C THR A 54 13.54 -4.18 -11.89
N PRO A 55 13.05 -4.76 -12.99
CA PRO A 55 13.85 -5.67 -13.80
C PRO A 55 15.04 -4.93 -14.41
N VAL A 56 16.23 -5.54 -14.37
CA VAL A 56 17.40 -5.01 -15.07
C VAL A 56 17.23 -5.30 -16.56
N SER A 57 17.29 -4.27 -17.40
CA SER A 57 17.34 -4.40 -18.86
C SER A 57 18.76 -4.13 -19.35
N ASP A 58 19.27 -5.00 -20.23
CA ASP A 58 20.53 -4.76 -20.94
C ASP A 58 20.31 -3.70 -22.04
N ALA A 59 20.91 -2.52 -21.85
CA ALA A 59 20.87 -1.42 -22.81
C ALA A 59 21.99 -1.51 -23.87
N GLY A 60 22.81 -2.57 -23.83
CA GLY A 60 23.99 -2.72 -24.65
C GLY A 60 25.14 -1.81 -24.21
N ARG A 61 26.12 -1.65 -25.08
CA ARG A 61 27.30 -0.82 -24.82
C ARG A 61 26.92 0.66 -24.84
N CYS A 62 27.41 1.41 -23.85
CA CYS A 62 27.27 2.87 -23.84
C CYS A 62 27.86 3.47 -25.13
N LEU A 63 27.04 4.21 -25.88
CA LEU A 63 27.44 4.86 -27.14
C LEU A 63 28.21 6.15 -26.91
N VAL A 64 28.06 6.73 -25.73
CA VAL A 64 28.75 7.93 -25.28
C VAL A 64 29.76 7.50 -24.21
N GLY A 65 31.01 7.93 -24.31
CA GLY A 65 32.09 7.43 -23.44
C GLY A 65 31.84 7.75 -21.96
N ASN A 66 32.18 8.97 -21.56
CA ASN A 66 31.98 9.44 -20.20
C ASN A 66 30.60 10.08 -20.05
N LEU A 67 29.78 9.61 -19.11
CA LEU A 67 28.46 10.17 -18.81
C LEU A 67 28.50 11.31 -17.79
N ASP A 68 29.66 11.56 -17.16
CA ASP A 68 29.82 12.62 -16.16
C ASP A 68 29.95 14.02 -16.81
N ASP A 69 30.26 14.09 -18.11
CA ASP A 69 30.20 15.33 -18.89
C ASP A 69 28.85 15.40 -19.61
N THR A 70 27.87 15.98 -18.93
CA THR A 70 26.49 16.07 -19.47
C THR A 70 26.41 16.93 -20.72
N ALA A 71 27.32 17.89 -20.92
CA ALA A 71 27.33 18.75 -22.10
C ALA A 71 27.80 17.97 -23.33
N GLU A 72 28.90 17.22 -23.22
CA GLU A 72 29.40 16.35 -24.31
C GLU A 72 28.38 15.27 -24.67
N VAL A 73 27.70 14.70 -23.66
CA VAL A 73 26.67 13.66 -23.87
C VAL A 73 25.49 14.20 -24.66
N LEU A 74 25.01 15.40 -24.33
CA LEU A 74 23.90 16.03 -25.03
C LEU A 74 24.28 16.40 -26.46
N ALA A 75 25.45 17.01 -26.69
CA ALA A 75 25.92 17.35 -28.03
C ALA A 75 26.02 16.11 -28.95
N ARG A 76 26.49 14.97 -28.41
CA ARG A 76 26.48 13.68 -29.12
C ARG A 76 25.08 13.16 -29.41
N ALA A 77 24.18 13.23 -28.44
CA ALA A 77 22.80 12.77 -28.61
C ALA A 77 22.03 13.62 -29.63
N GLU A 78 22.35 14.92 -29.72
CA GLU A 78 21.74 15.88 -30.63
C GLU A 78 22.39 15.88 -32.03
N GLY A 79 23.51 15.17 -32.22
CA GLY A 79 24.16 14.98 -33.51
C GLY A 79 25.11 16.10 -33.93
N GLU A 80 25.52 16.95 -33.00
CA GLU A 80 26.37 18.13 -33.26
C GLU A 80 27.81 17.76 -33.63
N ASP A 81 28.24 16.54 -33.30
CA ASP A 81 29.56 15.98 -33.64
C ASP A 81 29.70 15.54 -35.11
N PHE A 82 28.62 15.49 -35.90
CA PHE A 82 28.62 14.90 -37.26
C PHE A 82 28.70 15.93 -38.41
N ASN A 83 29.15 17.17 -38.14
CA ASN A 83 29.27 18.22 -39.15
C ASN A 83 30.75 18.49 -39.50
N SER A 84 31.36 17.63 -40.32
CA SER A 84 32.64 17.86 -41.01
C SER A 84 32.75 17.04 -42.28
#